data_AF-A0A8H4ERH0-F1
#
_entry.id   AF-A0A8H4ERH0-F1
#
_cell.length_a   1.000
_cell.length_b   1.000
_cell.length_c   1.000
_cell.angle_alpha   90.00
_cell.angle_beta   90.00
_cell.angle_gamma   90.00
#
_symmetry.space_group_name_H-M   'P 1'
#
loop_
_entity.id
_entity.type
_entity.pdbx_description
1 polymer ?
#
loop_
_entity_poly.entity_id
_entity_poly.type
_entity_poly.pdbx_seq_one_letter_code
_entity_poly.pdbx_strand_id
1 'polypeptide(L)'
;MRNNLSDDKNQEYDKCLNEAYADLIVLVTKYKLSNAAGNAIISFFNKHSNHSKSPLPKNIKQRKLFINNMKSNLLYKKTKVLDYDNTEYFLYHMPLMSWIQNILEISDISQTFALEYEKLYKTTKNGKENIYKEQNNGEW
;
A
#
# COMPACT_ATOMS: atom_id res chain seq x y z
N MET A 1 -14.94 -8.73 33.14
CA MET A 1 -13.89 -9.02 32.14
C MET A 1 -14.36 -8.46 30.80
N ARG A 2 -13.90 -7.27 30.40
CA ARG A 2 -14.06 -6.73 29.04
C ARG A 2 -12.81 -7.11 28.25
N ASN A 3 -12.98 -7.66 27.06
CA ASN A 3 -11.91 -8.16 26.21
C ASN A 3 -11.07 -7.00 25.66
N ASN A 4 -9.79 -6.97 26.02
CA ASN A 4 -8.76 -6.07 25.48
C ASN A 4 -8.22 -6.59 24.12
N LEU A 5 -9.10 -6.86 23.15
CA LEU A 5 -8.66 -7.37 21.82
C LEU A 5 -8.31 -6.23 20.84
N SER A 6 -8.69 -4.99 21.14
CA SER A 6 -8.54 -3.82 20.25
C SER A 6 -7.19 -3.11 20.40
N ASP A 7 -6.60 -3.08 21.60
CA ASP A 7 -5.34 -2.36 21.84
C ASP A 7 -4.12 -3.08 21.26
N ASP A 8 -4.13 -4.41 21.26
CA ASP A 8 -3.00 -5.24 20.80
C ASP A 8 -2.81 -5.12 19.28
N LYS A 9 -3.91 -5.03 18.51
CA LYS A 9 -3.86 -4.82 17.06
C LYS A 9 -3.37 -3.42 16.69
N ASN A 10 -3.75 -2.40 17.45
CA ASN A 10 -3.31 -1.02 17.19
C ASN A 10 -1.82 -0.84 17.52
N GLN A 11 -1.30 -1.52 18.56
CA GLN A 11 0.14 -1.56 18.84
C GLN A 11 0.95 -2.32 17.77
N GLU A 12 0.40 -3.39 17.19
CA GLU A 12 1.03 -4.11 16.08
C GLU A 12 1.03 -3.29 14.77
N TYR A 13 0.00 -2.46 14.57
CA TYR A 13 -0.11 -1.49 13.46
C TYR A 13 0.97 -0.41 13.53
N ASP A 14 1.16 0.20 14.70
CA ASP A 14 2.15 1.28 14.91
C ASP A 14 3.59 0.75 14.78
N LYS A 15 3.82 -0.50 15.19
CA LYS A 15 5.15 -1.14 15.17
C LYS A 15 5.65 -1.48 13.76
N CYS A 16 4.76 -1.59 12.76
CA CYS A 16 5.12 -1.95 11.38
C CYS A 16 5.36 -0.74 10.47
N LEU A 17 4.87 0.45 10.83
CA LEU A 17 5.15 1.74 10.18
C LEU A 17 6.39 2.41 10.79
N ASN A 18 7.40 1.62 11.10
CA ASN A 18 8.71 2.12 11.52
C ASN A 18 9.41 2.81 10.32
N GLU A 19 9.69 4.10 10.43
CA GLU A 19 10.44 4.92 9.45
C GLU A 19 11.74 4.24 8.99
N ALA A 20 12.49 3.64 9.92
CA ALA A 20 13.73 2.92 9.61
C ALA A 20 13.50 1.69 8.70
N TYR A 21 12.32 1.07 8.75
CA TYR A 21 11.98 0.01 7.80
C TYR A 21 11.61 0.58 6.43
N ALA A 22 10.95 1.74 6.37
CA ALA A 22 10.68 2.42 5.11
C ALA A 22 12.01 2.75 4.39
N ASP A 23 12.97 3.32 5.12
CA ASP A 23 14.32 3.59 4.62
C ASP A 23 15.06 2.32 4.17
N LEU A 24 14.92 1.22 4.93
CA LEU A 24 15.48 -0.06 4.53
C LEU A 24 14.90 -0.55 3.19
N ILE A 25 13.58 -0.42 2.97
CA ILE A 25 12.97 -0.81 1.69
C ILE A 25 13.45 0.08 0.55
N VAL A 26 13.62 1.37 0.78
CA VAL A 26 14.22 2.28 -0.20
C VAL A 26 15.62 1.80 -0.58
N LEU A 27 16.46 1.45 0.40
CA LEU A 27 17.80 0.91 0.15
C LEU A 27 17.78 -0.42 -0.60
N VAL A 28 16.97 -1.39 -0.14
CA VAL A 28 16.83 -2.71 -0.77
C VAL A 28 16.39 -2.57 -2.22
N THR A 29 15.47 -1.65 -2.50
CA THR A 29 14.94 -1.43 -3.85
C THR A 29 15.94 -0.70 -4.73
N LYS A 30 16.51 0.41 -4.26
CA LYS A 30 17.49 1.25 -4.98
C LYS A 30 18.71 0.44 -5.43
N TYR A 31 19.18 -0.48 -4.60
CA TYR A 31 20.35 -1.30 -4.89
C TYR A 31 20.01 -2.74 -5.32
N LYS A 32 18.72 -3.04 -5.57
CA LYS A 32 18.24 -4.36 -6.01
C LYS A 32 18.77 -5.50 -5.13
N LEU A 33 18.82 -5.27 -3.82
CA LEU A 33 19.31 -6.26 -2.87
C LEU A 33 18.39 -7.47 -2.86
N SER A 34 18.98 -8.66 -2.83
CA SER A 34 18.20 -9.89 -2.71
C SER A 34 17.50 -9.95 -1.35
N ASN A 35 16.43 -10.75 -1.26
CA ASN A 35 15.75 -11.00 0.02
C ASN A 35 16.72 -11.53 1.09
N ALA A 36 17.71 -12.33 0.69
CA ALA A 36 18.73 -12.83 1.62
C ALA A 36 19.60 -11.69 2.17
N ALA A 37 20.06 -10.78 1.29
CA ALA A 37 20.82 -9.61 1.70
C ALA A 37 20.01 -8.66 2.59
N GLY A 38 18.75 -8.36 2.22
CA GLY A 38 17.85 -7.56 3.05
C GLY A 38 17.61 -8.17 4.44
N ASN A 39 17.45 -9.49 4.53
CA ASN A 39 17.30 -10.19 5.82
C ASN A 39 18.59 -10.14 6.66
N ALA A 40 19.76 -10.22 6.04
CA ALA A 40 21.04 -10.10 6.75
C ALA A 40 21.21 -8.68 7.34
N ILE A 41 20.81 -7.64 6.60
CA ILE A 41 20.82 -6.24 7.08
C ILE A 41 19.86 -6.06 8.26
N ILE A 42 18.64 -6.58 8.16
CA ILE A 42 17.66 -6.58 9.27
C ILE A 42 18.25 -7.26 10.50
N SER A 43 18.86 -8.44 10.33
CA SER A 43 19.43 -9.19 11.45
C SER A 43 20.61 -8.48 12.09
N PHE A 44 21.46 -7.84 11.28
CA PHE A 44 22.56 -7.02 11.77
C PHE A 44 22.04 -5.85 12.59
N PHE A 45 21.08 -5.10 12.05
CA PHE A 45 20.49 -3.95 12.74
C PHE A 45 19.80 -4.35 14.04
N ASN A 46 18.94 -5.38 14.02
CA ASN A 46 18.23 -5.84 15.23
C ASN A 46 19.17 -6.39 16.31
N LYS A 47 20.34 -6.92 15.93
CA LYS A 47 21.35 -7.41 16.88
C LYS A 47 22.12 -6.28 17.56
N HIS A 48 22.37 -5.18 16.84
CA HIS A 48 23.28 -4.13 17.27
C HIS A 48 22.58 -2.79 17.60
N SER A 49 21.30 -2.65 17.27
CA SER A 49 20.52 -1.47 17.59
C SER A 49 20.12 -1.47 19.06
N ASN A 50 20.44 -0.38 19.76
CA ASN A 50 20.01 -0.15 21.15
C ASN A 50 18.57 0.39 21.24
N HIS A 51 17.89 0.59 20.11
CA HIS A 51 16.54 1.14 20.07
C HIS A 51 15.49 0.04 20.30
N SER A 52 14.91 0.00 21.51
CA SER A 52 13.74 -0.83 21.82
C SER A 52 12.44 -0.32 21.20
N LYS A 53 12.40 0.96 20.80
CA LYS A 53 11.18 1.64 20.33
C LYS A 53 10.75 1.25 18.91
N SER A 54 11.67 0.78 18.07
CA SER A 54 11.37 0.51 16.65
C SER A 54 12.19 -0.65 16.08
N PRO A 55 12.00 -1.90 16.57
CA PRO A 55 12.68 -3.05 15.98
C PRO A 55 12.21 -3.25 14.53
N LEU A 56 13.13 -3.58 13.63
CA LEU A 56 12.77 -3.96 12.27
C LEU A 56 12.02 -5.32 12.32
N PRO A 57 11.04 -5.56 11.44
CA PRO A 57 10.38 -6.86 11.32
C PRO A 57 11.39 -7.98 11.05
N LYS A 58 11.03 -9.23 11.36
CA LYS A 58 11.98 -10.36 11.36
C LYS A 58 12.61 -10.64 9.99
N ASN A 59 11.92 -10.29 8.89
CA ASN A 59 12.43 -10.44 7.53
C ASN A 59 11.62 -9.56 6.55
N ILE A 60 12.16 -9.39 5.33
CA ILE A 60 11.55 -8.62 4.24
C ILE A 60 10.15 -9.15 3.85
N LYS A 61 9.92 -10.46 3.93
CA LYS A 61 8.64 -11.08 3.57
C LYS A 61 7.53 -10.82 4.59
N GLN A 62 7.86 -10.64 5.87
CA GLN A 62 6.86 -10.44 6.92
C GLN A 62 6.09 -9.13 6.74
N ARG A 63 6.72 -8.04 6.29
CA ARG A 63 5.95 -6.84 5.94
C ARG A 63 5.04 -7.07 4.73
N LYS A 64 5.47 -7.86 3.73
CA LYS A 64 4.60 -8.20 2.59
C LYS A 64 3.36 -8.97 3.06
N LEU A 65 3.55 -9.92 3.98
CA LEU A 65 2.44 -10.64 4.62
C LEU A 65 1.56 -9.69 5.43
N PHE A 66 2.15 -8.74 6.16
CA PHE A 66 1.43 -7.73 6.93
C PHE A 66 0.61 -6.77 6.05
N ILE A 67 1.17 -6.24 4.95
CA ILE A 67 0.45 -5.43 3.96
C ILE A 67 -0.67 -6.25 3.30
N ASN A 68 -0.42 -7.53 3.01
CA ASN A 68 -1.45 -8.42 2.47
C ASN A 68 -2.55 -8.72 3.51
N ASN A 69 -2.22 -8.78 4.79
CA ASN A 69 -3.18 -8.92 5.88
C ASN A 69 -3.94 -7.60 6.13
N MET A 70 -3.33 -6.43 5.95
CA MET A 70 -4.04 -5.15 5.89
C MET A 70 -5.01 -5.12 4.70
N LYS A 71 -4.60 -5.65 3.53
CA LYS A 71 -5.49 -5.84 2.37
C LYS A 71 -6.65 -6.81 2.67
N SER A 72 -6.57 -7.69 3.66
CA SER A 72 -7.69 -8.56 4.04
C SER A 72 -8.88 -7.80 4.65
N ASN A 73 -8.68 -6.55 5.09
CA ASN A 73 -9.78 -5.63 5.44
C ASN A 73 -10.49 -5.06 4.19
N LEU A 74 -10.00 -5.32 2.98
CA LEU A 74 -10.69 -5.04 1.72
C LEU A 74 -11.43 -6.31 1.31
N LEU A 75 -12.55 -6.57 2.00
CA LEU A 75 -13.39 -7.70 1.68
C LEU A 75 -13.83 -7.62 0.20
N TYR A 76 -13.51 -8.67 -0.56
CA TYR A 76 -14.08 -8.87 -1.88
C TYR A 76 -15.60 -8.83 -1.76
N LYS A 77 -16.21 -7.93 -2.52
CA LYS A 77 -17.66 -7.80 -2.60
C LYS A 77 -18.18 -8.80 -3.62
N LYS A 78 -19.15 -9.61 -3.20
CA LYS A 78 -19.95 -10.45 -4.07
C LYS A 78 -21.17 -9.66 -4.50
N THR A 79 -21.33 -9.41 -5.80
CA THR A 79 -22.48 -8.69 -6.36
C THR A 79 -23.15 -9.58 -7.39
N LYS A 80 -24.48 -9.79 -7.28
CA LYS A 80 -25.25 -10.49 -8.32
C LYS A 80 -25.27 -9.61 -9.57
N VAL A 81 -24.84 -10.15 -10.70
CA VAL A 81 -24.77 -9.41 -11.97
C VAL A 81 -25.84 -9.85 -12.96
N LEU A 82 -26.24 -11.11 -12.92
CA LEU A 82 -27.22 -11.68 -13.84
C LEU A 82 -27.95 -12.85 -13.21
N ASP A 83 -29.20 -13.03 -13.62
CA ASP A 83 -30.01 -14.22 -13.39
C ASP A 83 -30.45 -14.74 -14.76
N TYR A 84 -30.07 -15.96 -15.11
CA TYR A 84 -30.39 -16.55 -16.40
C TYR A 84 -30.56 -18.06 -16.27
N ASP A 85 -31.68 -18.58 -16.77
CA ASP A 85 -32.02 -20.01 -16.73
C ASP A 85 -31.91 -20.61 -15.32
N ASN A 86 -32.58 -19.96 -14.35
CA ASN A 86 -32.53 -20.29 -12.92
C ASN A 86 -31.10 -20.37 -12.34
N THR A 87 -30.12 -19.78 -13.01
CA THR A 87 -28.72 -19.74 -12.59
C THR A 87 -28.33 -18.31 -12.27
N GLU A 88 -27.88 -18.10 -11.04
CA GLU A 88 -27.38 -16.80 -10.58
C GLU A 88 -25.89 -16.66 -10.88
N TYR A 89 -25.53 -15.56 -11.53
CA TYR A 89 -24.15 -15.20 -11.83
C TYR A 89 -23.69 -14.06 -10.92
N PHE A 90 -22.51 -14.23 -10.33
CA PHE A 90 -21.95 -13.28 -9.36
C PHE A 90 -20.58 -12.76 -9.81
N LEU A 91 -20.38 -11.46 -9.64
CA LEU A 91 -19.06 -10.83 -9.75
C LEU A 91 -18.43 -10.70 -8.38
N TYR A 92 -17.20 -11.21 -8.25
CA TYR A 92 -16.35 -11.01 -7.09
C TYR A 92 -15.36 -9.89 -7.42
N HIS A 93 -15.52 -8.73 -6.79
CA HIS A 93 -14.69 -7.55 -7.06
C HIS A 93 -14.23 -6.88 -5.77
N MET A 94 -13.15 -6.11 -5.87
CA MET A 94 -12.64 -5.30 -4.77
C MET A 94 -12.98 -3.83 -5.05
N PRO A 95 -13.60 -3.09 -4.11
CA PRO A 95 -13.93 -1.69 -4.33
C PRO A 95 -12.65 -0.84 -4.30
N LEU A 96 -12.02 -0.70 -5.48
CA LEU A 96 -10.80 0.10 -5.68
C LEU A 96 -10.92 1.52 -5.14
N MET A 97 -12.10 2.13 -5.27
CA MET A 97 -12.36 3.48 -4.76
C MET A 97 -12.18 3.57 -3.24
N SER A 98 -12.75 2.61 -2.50
CA SER A 98 -12.61 2.53 -1.04
C SER A 98 -11.17 2.20 -0.64
N TRP A 99 -10.44 1.44 -1.46
CA TRP A 99 -9.03 1.18 -1.22
C TRP A 99 -8.15 2.43 -1.38
N ILE A 100 -8.38 3.18 -2.46
CA ILE A 100 -7.69 4.44 -2.73
C ILE A 100 -7.98 5.44 -1.60
N GLN A 101 -9.25 5.56 -1.18
CA GLN A 101 -9.63 6.41 -0.04
C GLN A 101 -8.90 6.00 1.24
N ASN A 102 -8.91 4.71 1.60
CA ASN A 102 -8.20 4.20 2.79
C ASN A 102 -6.68 4.46 2.74
N ILE A 103 -6.06 4.46 1.56
CA ILE A 103 -4.62 4.81 1.41
C ILE A 103 -4.41 6.30 1.64
N LEU A 104 -5.28 7.13 1.07
CA LEU A 104 -5.19 8.59 1.18
C LEU A 104 -5.52 9.10 2.59
N GLU A 105 -6.24 8.33 3.40
CA GLU A 105 -6.50 8.64 4.81
C GLU A 105 -5.28 8.43 5.72
N ILE A 106 -4.20 7.78 5.24
CA ILE A 106 -2.94 7.64 5.99
C ILE A 106 -2.18 8.98 5.92
N SER A 107 -2.15 9.72 7.03
CA SER A 107 -1.67 11.11 7.15
C SER A 107 -0.26 11.37 6.60
N ASP A 108 0.63 10.38 6.62
CA ASP A 108 2.01 10.52 6.15
C ASP A 108 2.16 10.18 4.66
N ILE A 109 1.27 9.34 4.12
CA ILE A 109 1.29 8.91 2.72
C ILE A 109 0.66 9.99 1.84
N SER A 110 -0.43 10.62 2.29
CA SER A 110 -1.08 11.70 1.53
C SER A 110 -0.18 12.91 1.29
N GLN A 111 0.79 13.15 2.17
CA GLN A 111 1.79 14.23 2.02
C GLN A 111 2.87 13.91 0.97
N THR A 112 3.13 12.63 0.71
CA THR A 112 4.14 12.19 -0.29
C THR A 112 3.56 11.94 -1.67
N PHE A 113 2.23 11.86 -1.80
CA PHE A 113 1.53 11.82 -3.09
C PHE A 113 1.49 13.21 -3.74
N ALA A 114 2.59 13.60 -4.38
CA ALA A 114 2.59 14.71 -5.33
C ALA A 114 2.00 14.22 -6.67
N LEU A 115 0.67 14.29 -6.82
CA LEU A 115 0.05 14.22 -8.14
C LEU A 115 0.27 15.58 -8.81
N GLU A 116 1.35 15.71 -9.56
CA GLU A 116 1.57 16.83 -10.48
C GLU A 116 0.59 16.71 -11.65
N TYR A 117 -0.66 17.12 -11.40
CA TYR A 117 -1.66 17.20 -12.45
C TYR A 117 -1.48 18.51 -13.22
N GLU A 118 -1.17 18.39 -14.51
CA GLU A 118 -1.11 19.53 -15.41
C GLU A 118 -2.32 19.51 -16.34
N LYS A 119 -3.13 20.58 -16.36
CA LYS A 119 -4.25 20.63 -17.29
C LYS A 119 -3.76 20.88 -18.72
N LEU A 120 -3.67 19.81 -19.51
CA LEU A 120 -3.23 19.89 -20.90
C LEU A 120 -4.38 20.18 -21.86
N TYR A 121 -4.13 21.05 -22.82
CA TYR A 121 -5.08 21.38 -23.89
C TYR A 121 -4.38 21.35 -25.25
N LYS A 122 -5.10 20.89 -26.26
CA LYS A 122 -4.71 21.03 -27.67
C LYS A 122 -5.57 22.10 -28.31
N THR A 123 -4.96 23.04 -29.01
CA THR A 123 -5.70 23.98 -29.86
C THR A 123 -6.01 23.29 -31.18
N THR A 124 -7.30 23.17 -31.52
CA THR A 124 -7.79 22.69 -32.81
C THR A 124 -8.46 23.84 -33.57
N LYS A 125 -8.81 23.60 -34.85
CA LYS A 125 -9.51 24.60 -35.67
C LYS A 125 -10.87 25.02 -35.07
N ASN A 126 -11.43 24.21 -34.17
CA ASN A 126 -12.73 24.40 -33.56
C ASN A 126 -12.67 24.84 -32.08
N GLY A 127 -11.47 25.10 -31.51
CA GLY A 127 -11.31 25.58 -30.13
C GLY A 127 -10.20 24.87 -29.34
N LYS A 128 -10.34 24.84 -28.01
CA LYS A 128 -9.43 24.10 -27.13
C LYS A 128 -10.07 22.76 -26.74
N GLU A 129 -9.37 21.67 -26.97
CA GLU A 129 -9.77 20.33 -26.54
C GLU A 129 -8.91 19.92 -25.34
N ASN A 130 -9.55 19.43 -24.27
CA ASN A 130 -8.83 18.88 -23.12
C ASN A 130 -8.14 17.57 -23.53
N ILE A 131 -6.87 17.43 -23.16
CA ILE A 131 -6.13 16.19 -23.38
C ILE A 131 -6.13 15.39 -22.09
N TYR A 132 -6.77 14.23 -22.09
CA TYR A 132 -6.71 13.25 -21.01
C TYR A 132 -5.74 12.15 -21.43
N LYS A 133 -4.52 12.19 -20.88
CA LYS A 133 -3.49 11.15 -21.09
C LYS A 133 -2.78 10.87 -19.77
N GLU A 134 -2.06 9.75 -19.70
CA GLU A 134 -1.17 9.46 -18.58
C GLU A 134 -0.13 10.58 -18.43
N GLN A 135 -0.04 11.16 -17.23
CA GLN A 135 0.85 12.30 -16.93
C GLN A 135 2.05 11.91 -16.07
N ASN A 136 2.04 10.70 -15.52
CA ASN A 136 3.17 10.17 -14.79
C ASN A 136 4.19 9.58 -15.77
N ASN A 137 5.38 10.18 -15.83
CA ASN A 137 6.54 9.66 -16.56
C ASN A 137 7.29 8.60 -15.73
N GLY A 138 6.58 7.78 -14.96
CA GLY A 138 7.20 6.78 -14.12
C GLY A 138 7.97 5.78 -14.99
N GLU A 139 9.30 5.90 -15.06
CA GLU A 139 10.16 4.82 -15.53
C GLU A 139 10.16 3.75 -14.43
N TRP A 140 9.28 2.75 -14.59
CA TRP A 140 9.20 1.58 -13.71
C TRP A 140 10.36 0.61 -13.94
#